data_AF-A0A4R6L309-F1
#
_entry.id   AF-A0A4R6L309-F1
#
_cell.length_a   1.000
_cell.length_b   1.000
_cell.length_c   1.000
_cell.angle_alpha   90.00
_cell.angle_beta   90.00
_cell.angle_gamma   90.00
#
_symmetry.space_group_name_H-M   'P 1'
#
loop_
_entity.id
_entity.type
_entity.pdbx_description
1 polymer ?
#
loop_
_entity_poly.entity_id
_entity_poly.type
_entity_poly.pdbx_seq_one_letter_code
_entity_poly.pdbx_strand_id
1 'polypeptide(L)'
;MSLIAQIFVGVAGVFHVVVFAMESVLFRKPSTYRRFLVKDTEVETARPWAFNQGFYNLFLAIGALGGLIWGGDKGHAIALFACACMAGAGIVLLASDRRMLRAAATQAVPPILALVLAAIL
;
A
#
# COMPACT_ATOMS: atom_id res chain seq x y z
N MET A 1 -2.36 -7.36 19.87
CA MET A 1 -1.86 -7.68 18.51
C MET A 1 -0.55 -8.43 18.63
N SER A 2 -0.53 -9.69 18.18
CA SER A 2 0.66 -10.55 18.23
C SER A 2 1.86 -9.95 17.47
N LEU A 3 3.09 -10.36 17.84
CA LEU A 3 4.31 -9.94 17.14
C LEU A 3 4.27 -10.29 15.64
N ILE A 4 3.70 -11.45 15.29
CA ILE A 4 3.58 -11.89 13.90
C ILE A 4 2.69 -10.92 13.11
N ALA A 5 1.54 -10.51 13.67
CA ALA A 5 0.67 -9.52 13.03
C ALA A 5 1.40 -8.17 12.85
N GLN A 6 2.16 -7.72 13.87
CA GLN A 6 2.95 -6.49 13.80
C GLN A 6 4.00 -6.52 12.68
N ILE A 7 4.67 -7.66 12.45
CA ILE A 7 5.62 -7.82 11.35
C ILE A 7 4.92 -7.58 10.00
N PHE A 8 3.74 -8.15 9.79
CA PHE A 8 2.99 -7.95 8.54
C PHE A 8 2.49 -6.51 8.36
N VAL A 9 2.09 -5.82 9.43
CA VAL A 9 1.81 -4.37 9.37
C VAL A 9 3.05 -3.61 8.93
N GLY A 10 4.22 -3.92 9.51
CA GLY A 10 5.49 -3.28 9.15
C GLY A 10 5.85 -3.49 7.68
N VAL A 11 5.74 -4.73 7.19
CA VAL A 11 5.95 -5.07 5.77
C VAL A 11 4.99 -4.28 4.87
N ALA A 12 3.70 -4.22 5.21
CA ALA A 12 2.70 -3.47 4.45
C ALA A 12 3.05 -1.97 4.41
N GLY A 13 3.40 -1.37 5.56
CA GLY A 13 3.80 0.03 5.65
C GLY A 13 5.02 0.34 4.78
N VAL A 14 6.10 -0.44 4.90
CA VAL A 14 7.31 -0.27 4.09
C VAL A 14 7.03 -0.43 2.60
N PHE A 15 6.24 -1.42 2.21
CA PHE A 15 5.83 -1.59 0.82
C PHE A 15 5.13 -0.34 0.27
N HIS A 16 4.23 0.27 1.04
CA HIS A 16 3.51 1.48 0.60
C HIS A 16 4.41 2.72 0.54
N VAL A 17 5.47 2.82 1.36
CA VAL A 17 6.53 3.84 1.18
C VAL A 17 7.25 3.65 -0.16
N VAL A 18 7.54 2.41 -0.54
CA VAL A 18 8.16 2.11 -1.85
C VAL A 18 7.21 2.47 -3.00
N VAL A 19 5.91 2.17 -2.86
CA VAL A 19 4.91 2.56 -3.86
C VAL A 19 4.79 4.08 -3.98
N PHE A 20 4.76 4.81 -2.86
CA PHE A 20 4.84 6.28 -2.86
C PHE A 20 6.06 6.78 -3.66
N ALA A 21 7.24 6.22 -3.41
CA ALA A 21 8.44 6.60 -4.15
C ALA A 21 8.30 6.33 -5.66
N MET A 22 7.69 5.20 -6.04
CA MET A 22 7.40 4.88 -7.43
C MET A 22 6.43 5.89 -8.07
N GLU A 23 5.31 6.20 -7.42
CA GLU A 23 4.22 6.98 -7.99
C GLU A 23 4.45 8.51 -7.94
N SER A 24 5.10 9.02 -6.89
CA SER A 24 5.28 10.47 -6.70
C SER A 24 6.66 10.97 -7.12
N VAL A 25 7.72 10.15 -6.98
CA VAL A 25 9.11 10.59 -7.21
C VAL A 25 9.69 10.00 -8.50
N LEU A 26 9.52 8.70 -8.69
CA LEU A 26 10.19 7.94 -9.75
C LEU A 26 9.29 7.68 -10.98
N PHE A 27 8.08 8.24 -11.00
CA PHE A 27 7.05 7.87 -11.97
C PHE A 27 7.49 8.08 -13.42
N ARG A 28 8.25 9.14 -13.71
CA ARG A 28 8.77 9.43 -15.06
C ARG A 28 9.75 8.39 -15.61
N LYS A 29 10.30 7.51 -14.77
CA LYS A 29 11.22 6.47 -15.25
C LYS A 29 10.42 5.39 -16.02
N PRO A 30 10.85 4.99 -17.23
CA PRO A 30 10.20 3.90 -17.98
C PRO A 30 10.06 2.60 -17.21
N SER A 31 11.03 2.28 -16.35
CA SER A 31 10.98 1.12 -15.45
C SER A 31 9.84 1.17 -14.42
N THR A 32 9.29 2.36 -14.15
CA THR A 32 8.27 2.62 -13.14
C THR A 32 6.88 2.69 -13.77
N TYR A 33 6.61 3.65 -14.66
CA TYR A 33 5.25 3.82 -15.21
C TYR A 33 4.77 2.59 -16.01
N ARG A 34 5.68 1.83 -16.62
CA ARG A 34 5.33 0.56 -17.30
C ARG A 34 4.84 -0.52 -16.34
N ARG A 35 5.22 -0.48 -15.05
CA ARG A 35 4.66 -1.38 -14.01
C ARG A 35 3.19 -1.08 -13.74
N PHE A 36 2.76 0.14 -13.98
CA PHE A 36 1.36 0.59 -13.88
C PHE A 36 0.64 0.53 -15.23
N LEU A 37 1.22 -0.16 -16.22
CA LEU A 37 0.67 -0.33 -17.56
C LEU A 37 0.42 0.98 -18.33
N VAL A 38 1.10 2.06 -17.94
CA VAL A 38 1.04 3.36 -18.62
C VAL A 38 1.93 3.32 -19.87
N LYS A 39 1.43 3.83 -21.00
CA LYS A 39 2.22 3.94 -22.23
C LYS A 39 3.11 5.18 -22.20
N ASP A 40 4.20 5.14 -22.96
CA ASP A 40 5.16 6.25 -23.07
C ASP A 40 4.46 7.58 -23.48
N THR A 41 3.40 7.52 -24.30
CA THR A 41 2.61 8.68 -24.76
C THR A 41 1.64 9.24 -23.72
N GLU A 42 1.37 8.52 -22.63
CA GLU A 42 0.33 8.86 -21.63
C GLU A 42 0.93 9.35 -20.31
N VAL A 43 2.27 9.31 -20.17
CA VAL A 43 2.98 9.55 -18.90
C VAL A 43 2.63 10.91 -18.29
N GLU A 44 2.70 12.00 -19.06
CA GLU A 44 2.45 13.34 -18.50
C GLU A 44 0.96 13.55 -18.15
N THR A 45 0.04 12.85 -18.82
CA THR A 45 -1.40 12.86 -18.48
C THR A 45 -1.67 12.09 -17.19
N ALA A 46 -1.02 10.95 -16.98
CA ALA A 46 -1.19 10.12 -15.79
C ALA A 46 -0.45 10.69 -14.56
N ARG A 47 0.60 11.49 -14.78
CA ARG A 47 1.52 11.95 -13.73
C ARG A 47 0.85 12.68 -12.56
N PRO A 48 -0.08 13.63 -12.73
CA PRO A 48 -0.73 14.29 -11.60
C PRO A 48 -1.54 13.32 -10.73
N TRP A 49 -2.21 12.35 -11.37
CA TRP A 49 -2.98 11.31 -10.67
C TRP A 49 -2.06 10.35 -9.91
N ALA A 50 -1.00 9.87 -10.54
CA ALA A 50 0.01 9.03 -9.88
C ALA A 50 0.65 9.76 -8.70
N PHE A 51 1.01 11.04 -8.88
CA PHE A 51 1.60 11.84 -7.82
C PHE A 51 0.69 11.90 -6.58
N ASN A 52 -0.60 12.19 -6.77
CA ASN A 52 -1.57 12.25 -5.69
C ASN A 52 -1.77 10.86 -5.04
N GLN A 53 -1.89 9.81 -5.86
CA GLN A 53 -2.04 8.43 -5.39
C GLN A 53 -0.87 8.00 -4.49
N GLY A 54 0.35 8.37 -4.86
CA GLY A 54 1.53 8.09 -4.03
C GLY A 54 1.43 8.74 -2.65
N PHE A 55 0.88 9.96 -2.53
CA PHE A 55 0.68 10.59 -1.21
C PHE A 55 -0.40 9.91 -0.37
N TYR A 56 -1.48 9.40 -0.98
CA TYR A 56 -2.42 8.54 -0.26
C TYR A 56 -1.72 7.29 0.29
N ASN A 57 -0.88 6.64 -0.53
CA ASN A 57 -0.07 5.50 -0.10
C ASN A 57 0.90 5.86 1.03
N LEU A 58 1.53 7.04 0.98
CA LEU A 58 2.40 7.53 2.03
C LEU A 58 1.64 7.75 3.35
N PHE A 59 0.45 8.35 3.32
CA PHE A 59 -0.33 8.58 4.52
C PHE A 59 -0.81 7.28 5.16
N LEU A 60 -1.19 6.29 4.35
CA LEU A 60 -1.49 4.94 4.85
C LEU A 60 -0.26 4.29 5.47
N ALA A 61 0.93 4.44 4.86
CA ALA A 61 2.17 3.94 5.44
C ALA A 61 2.51 4.63 6.77
N ILE A 62 2.29 5.94 6.88
CA ILE A 62 2.46 6.70 8.14
C ILE A 62 1.49 6.18 9.20
N GLY A 63 0.23 5.95 8.85
CA GLY A 63 -0.75 5.36 9.79
C GLY A 63 -0.34 3.96 10.26
N ALA A 64 0.10 3.10 9.34
CA ALA A 64 0.56 1.75 9.65
C ALA A 64 1.79 1.75 10.57
N LEU A 65 2.87 2.41 10.15
CA LEU A 65 4.14 2.42 10.88
C LEU A 65 4.06 3.27 12.16
N GLY A 66 3.41 4.43 12.09
CA GLY A 66 3.21 5.29 13.26
C GLY A 66 2.32 4.64 14.31
N GLY A 67 1.28 3.92 13.89
CA GLY A 67 0.43 3.14 14.79
C GLY A 67 1.21 2.02 15.51
N LEU A 68 2.13 1.33 14.81
CA LEU A 68 3.03 0.36 15.45
C LEU A 68 3.98 0.99 16.45
N ILE A 69 4.61 2.12 16.10
CA ILE A 69 5.57 2.83 16.96
C ILE A 69 4.87 3.31 18.24
N TRP A 70 3.66 3.85 18.11
CA TRP A 70 2.88 4.31 19.26
C TRP A 70 2.46 3.14 20.17
N GLY A 71 2.10 2.01 19.56
CA GLY A 71 1.68 0.81 20.28
C GLY A 71 0.38 1.00 21.07
N GLY A 72 0.08 0.01 21.92
CA GLY A 72 -1.17 -0.04 22.68
C GLY A 72 -2.42 -0.12 21.79
N ASP A 73 -3.60 -0.16 22.40
CA ASP A 73 -4.84 -0.40 21.66
C ASP A 73 -5.15 0.69 20.62
N LYS A 74 -4.88 1.96 20.97
CA LYS A 74 -5.12 3.10 20.07
C LYS A 74 -4.15 3.10 18.88
N GLY A 75 -2.86 2.84 19.11
CA GLY A 75 -1.87 2.78 18.03
C GLY A 75 -2.13 1.59 17.11
N HIS A 76 -2.41 0.42 17.67
CA HIS A 76 -2.78 -0.77 16.91
C HIS A 76 -4.07 -0.57 16.09
N ALA A 77 -5.08 0.13 16.63
CA ALA A 77 -6.29 0.43 15.86
C ALA A 77 -6.01 1.29 14.62
N ILE A 78 -5.16 2.30 14.73
CA ILE A 78 -4.73 3.13 13.59
C ILE A 78 -3.98 2.28 12.56
N ALA A 79 -3.06 1.43 13.03
CA ALA A 79 -2.28 0.57 12.17
C ALA A 79 -3.16 -0.43 11.38
N LEU A 80 -4.11 -1.08 12.07
CA LEU A 80 -5.04 -2.02 11.45
C LEU A 80 -6.01 -1.31 10.51
N PHE A 81 -6.46 -0.09 10.82
CA PHE A 81 -7.27 0.70 9.90
C PHE A 81 -6.52 1.01 8.60
N ALA A 82 -5.24 1.41 8.70
CA ALA A 82 -4.41 1.62 7.53
C ALA A 82 -4.25 0.33 6.70
N CYS A 83 -4.01 -0.82 7.34
CA CYS A 83 -3.97 -2.11 6.67
C CYS A 83 -5.31 -2.45 5.98
N ALA A 84 -6.46 -2.18 6.61
CA ALA A 84 -7.77 -2.40 6.00
C ALA A 84 -7.97 -1.58 4.73
N CYS A 85 -7.54 -0.32 4.73
CA CYS A 85 -7.56 0.51 3.53
C CYS A 85 -6.64 -0.04 2.42
N MET A 86 -5.42 -0.45 2.75
CA MET A 86 -4.47 -1.04 1.79
C MET A 86 -5.01 -2.36 1.18
N ALA A 87 -5.57 -3.23 2.03
CA ALA A 87 -6.21 -4.47 1.60
C ALA A 87 -7.39 -4.19 0.66
N GLY A 88 -8.27 -3.25 1.04
CA GLY A 88 -9.40 -2.83 0.23
C GLY A 88 -8.98 -2.25 -1.12
N ALA A 89 -7.99 -1.34 -1.13
CA ALA A 89 -7.44 -0.77 -2.36
C ALA A 89 -6.84 -1.84 -3.28
N GLY A 90 -6.17 -2.85 -2.71
CA GLY A 90 -5.67 -4.00 -3.46
C GLY A 90 -6.77 -4.85 -4.10
N ILE A 91 -7.87 -5.08 -3.39
CA ILE A 91 -9.05 -5.78 -3.92
C ILE A 91 -9.69 -4.97 -5.05
N VAL A 92 -9.87 -3.66 -4.86
CA VAL A 92 -10.40 -2.76 -5.88
C VAL A 92 -9.50 -2.77 -7.12
N LEU A 93 -8.17 -2.71 -6.97
CA LEU A 93 -7.23 -2.77 -8.09
C LEU A 93 -7.39 -4.06 -8.91
N LEU A 94 -7.50 -5.21 -8.24
CA LEU A 94 -7.71 -6.50 -8.91
C LEU A 94 -9.05 -6.54 -9.65
N ALA A 95 -10.10 -5.97 -9.04
CA ALA A 95 -11.42 -5.90 -9.64
C ALA A 95 -11.45 -4.96 -10.86
N SER A 96 -10.70 -3.85 -10.81
CA SER A 96 -10.64 -2.86 -11.88
C SER A 96 -9.79 -3.30 -13.08
N ASP A 97 -8.67 -3.99 -12.86
CA ASP A 97 -7.84 -4.50 -13.95
C ASP A 97 -7.14 -5.83 -13.57
N ARG A 98 -7.61 -6.93 -14.16
CA ARG A 98 -7.06 -8.27 -13.92
C ARG A 98 -5.60 -8.42 -14.34
N ARG A 99 -5.09 -7.59 -15.26
CA ARG A 99 -3.67 -7.58 -15.65
C ARG A 99 -2.78 -7.12 -14.48
N MET A 100 -3.36 -6.41 -13.52
CA MET A 100 -2.68 -5.95 -12.30
C MET A 100 -2.69 -6.99 -11.17
N LEU A 101 -3.09 -8.24 -11.41
CA LEU A 101 -3.16 -9.30 -10.39
C LEU A 101 -1.90 -9.38 -9.51
N ARG A 102 -0.71 -9.36 -10.12
CA ARG A 102 0.55 -9.43 -9.37
C ARG A 102 0.74 -8.20 -8.47
N ALA A 103 0.51 -6.99 -8.99
CA ALA A 103 0.62 -5.75 -8.22
C ALA A 103 -0.40 -5.72 -7.07
N ALA A 104 -1.66 -6.08 -7.37
CA ALA A 104 -2.72 -6.18 -6.39
C ALA A 104 -2.38 -7.18 -5.28
N ALA A 105 -1.88 -8.37 -5.63
CA ALA A 105 -1.48 -9.37 -4.65
C ALA A 105 -0.31 -8.87 -3.77
N THR A 106 0.71 -8.24 -4.36
CA THR A 106 1.86 -7.73 -3.59
C THR A 106 1.49 -6.64 -2.60
N GLN A 107 0.51 -5.78 -2.92
CA GLN A 107 0.06 -4.74 -2.00
C GLN A 107 -0.98 -5.22 -0.97
N ALA A 108 -1.82 -6.20 -1.34
CA ALA A 108 -2.95 -6.63 -0.52
C ALA A 108 -2.58 -7.75 0.46
N VAL A 109 -1.68 -8.66 0.10
CA VAL A 109 -1.42 -9.86 0.90
C VAL A 109 -0.83 -9.51 2.28
N PRO A 110 0.23 -8.68 2.40
CA PRO A 110 0.76 -8.33 3.72
C PRO A 110 -0.28 -7.70 4.67
N PRO A 111 -1.06 -6.66 4.28
CA PRO A 111 -2.05 -6.09 5.18
C PRO A 111 -3.23 -7.05 5.45
N ILE A 112 -3.63 -7.93 4.52
CA ILE A 112 -4.64 -8.96 4.81
C ILE A 112 -4.13 -9.92 5.89
N LEU A 113 -2.89 -10.38 5.78
CA LEU A 113 -2.29 -11.26 6.79
C LEU A 113 -2.18 -10.55 8.14
N ALA A 114 -1.82 -9.28 8.17
CA ALA A 114 -1.83 -8.48 9.40
C ALA A 114 -3.21 -8.46 10.07
N LEU A 115 -4.27 -8.18 9.30
CA LEU A 115 -5.65 -8.13 9.80
C LEU A 115 -6.12 -9.49 10.33
N VAL A 116 -5.91 -10.56 9.55
CA VAL A 116 -6.33 -11.91 9.95
C VAL A 116 -5.60 -12.35 11.21
N LEU A 117 -4.28 -12.19 11.26
CA LEU A 117 -3.49 -12.59 12.42
C LEU A 117 -3.79 -11.75 13.66
N ALA A 118 -4.09 -10.45 13.51
CA ALA A 118 -4.51 -9.62 14.62
C ALA A 118 -5.89 -9.99 15.17
N ALA A 119 -6.75 -10.61 14.35
CA ALA A 119 -8.09 -11.03 14.75
C ALA A 119 -8.12 -12.41 15.43
N ILE A 120 -7.17 -13.30 15.09
CA ILE A 120 -7.18 -14.69 15.57
C ILE A 120 -6.05 -15.04 16.57
N LEU A 121 -5.05 -14.16 16.75
CA LEU A 121 -3.92 -14.32 17.68
C LEU A 121 -3.84 -13.16 18.69
#